data_AF-A0A7R9LRP9-F1
#
_entry.id   AF-A0A7R9LRP9-F1
#
_cell.length_a   1.000
_cell.length_b   1.000
_cell.length_c   1.000
_cell.angle_alpha   90.00
_cell.angle_beta   90.00
_cell.angle_gamma   90.00
#
_symmetry.space_group_name_H-M   'P 1'
#
loop_
_entity.id
_entity.type
_entity.pdbx_description
1 polymer ?
#
loop_
_entity_poly.entity_id
_entity_poly.type
_entity_poly.pdbx_seq_one_letter_code
_entity_poly.pdbx_strand_id
1 'polypeptide(L)'
;MDQLDKLRLDIDDNKHDNQTCHNCVSALNNAKLVIKSADLMKSTANTVCKTVADATDRVCVGTLTSMAEPIVYILQNSAITVPEMCGVLLHPDCMTHTGNEISHVVNWVLPLPDPKPFNPMQSVMSLTRKMLHLTDIHPDLYYTPGSNARCSEPMCCRSTSYG
;
A
#
# COMPACT_ATOMS: atom_id res chain seq x y z
N MET A 1 -22.71 16.19 -6.23
CA MET A 1 -21.88 14.97 -6.26
C MET A 1 -21.93 14.38 -4.87
N ASP A 2 -22.43 13.15 -4.77
CA ASP A 2 -22.54 12.43 -3.50
C ASP A 2 -21.14 12.02 -2.99
N GLN A 3 -20.97 11.85 -1.68
CA GLN A 3 -19.67 11.39 -1.12
C GLN A 3 -19.32 9.99 -1.63
N LEU A 4 -20.32 9.17 -1.95
CA LEU A 4 -20.16 7.85 -2.58
C LEU A 4 -19.65 7.95 -4.03
N ASP A 5 -20.10 8.96 -4.78
CA ASP A 5 -19.60 9.20 -6.15
C ASP A 5 -18.13 9.62 -6.13
N LYS A 6 -17.75 10.43 -5.13
CA LYS A 6 -16.35 10.85 -4.94
C LYS A 6 -15.44 9.69 -4.56
N LEU A 7 -15.91 8.81 -3.67
CA LEU A 7 -15.17 7.59 -3.28
C LEU A 7 -15.03 6.59 -4.43
N ARG A 8 -16.04 6.48 -5.32
CA ARG A 8 -15.96 5.66 -6.53
C ARG A 8 -14.94 6.21 -7.54
N LEU A 9 -14.90 7.53 -7.71
CA LEU A 9 -13.93 8.18 -8.59
C LEU A 9 -12.48 7.93 -8.13
N ASP A 10 -12.22 8.00 -6.82
CA ASP A 10 -10.88 7.73 -6.28
C ASP A 10 -10.45 6.24 -6.44
N ILE A 11 -11.40 5.30 -6.54
CA ILE A 11 -11.14 3.87 -6.78
C ILE A 11 -10.87 3.60 -8.28
N ASP A 12 -11.63 4.25 -9.17
CA ASP A 12 -11.47 4.09 -10.62
C ASP A 12 -10.19 4.73 -11.19
N ASP A 13 -9.60 5.71 -10.48
CA ASP A 13 -8.39 6.44 -10.92
C ASP A 13 -7.08 5.61 -10.81
N ASN A 14 -7.13 4.43 -10.18
CA ASN A 14 -5.98 3.51 -10.06
C ASN A 14 -5.92 2.42 -11.15
N LYS A 15 -6.72 2.52 -12.22
CA LYS A 15 -6.62 1.59 -13.35
C LYS A 15 -5.33 1.83 -14.13
N HIS A 16 -4.46 0.83 -14.10
CA HIS A 16 -3.22 0.83 -14.86
C HIS A 16 -3.41 0.25 -16.27
N ASP A 17 -2.56 0.67 -17.20
CA ASP A 17 -2.60 0.17 -18.57
C ASP A 17 -2.16 -1.31 -18.67
N ASN A 18 -2.49 -1.93 -19.80
CA ASN A 18 -2.17 -3.33 -20.04
C ASN A 18 -0.66 -3.62 -19.90
N GLN A 19 0.19 -2.71 -20.35
CA GLN A 19 1.63 -2.88 -20.29
C GLN A 19 2.15 -2.90 -18.85
N THR A 20 1.65 -2.03 -17.98
CA THR A 20 2.01 -2.03 -16.56
C THR A 20 1.62 -3.35 -15.89
N CYS A 21 0.43 -3.88 -16.18
CA CYS A 21 -0.01 -5.18 -15.65
C CYS A 21 0.88 -6.34 -16.14
N HIS A 22 1.24 -6.40 -17.42
CA HIS A 22 2.18 -7.39 -17.95
C HIS A 22 3.57 -7.27 -17.33
N ASN A 23 4.06 -6.03 -17.14
CA ASN A 23 5.34 -5.78 -16.50
C ASN A 23 5.33 -6.27 -15.04
N CYS A 24 4.26 -6.04 -14.30
CA CYS A 24 4.10 -6.55 -12.93
C CYS A 24 4.18 -8.08 -12.89
N VAL A 25 3.41 -8.77 -13.73
CA VAL A 25 3.40 -10.25 -13.74
C VAL A 25 4.77 -10.80 -14.11
N SER A 26 5.42 -10.20 -15.12
CA SER A 26 6.78 -10.59 -15.52
C SER A 26 7.80 -10.37 -14.39
N ALA A 27 7.76 -9.20 -13.74
CA ALA A 27 8.66 -8.85 -12.65
C ALA A 27 8.49 -9.80 -11.45
N LEU A 28 7.25 -10.07 -11.03
CA LEU A 28 6.96 -10.95 -9.90
C LEU A 28 7.27 -12.42 -10.20
N ASN A 29 7.04 -12.90 -11.42
CA ASN A 29 7.45 -14.25 -11.83
C ASN A 29 8.98 -14.40 -11.76
N ASN A 30 9.73 -13.43 -12.31
CA ASN A 30 11.19 -13.42 -12.22
C ASN A 30 11.67 -13.31 -10.77
N ALA A 31 11.02 -12.47 -9.95
CA ALA A 31 11.34 -12.34 -8.54
C ALA A 31 11.12 -13.65 -7.78
N LYS A 32 10.01 -14.37 -8.01
CA LYS A 32 9.76 -15.69 -7.40
C LYS A 32 10.82 -16.72 -7.80
N LEU A 33 11.35 -16.66 -9.02
CA LEU A 33 12.39 -17.57 -9.50
C LEU A 33 13.77 -17.24 -8.92
N VAL A 34 14.16 -15.97 -8.92
CA VAL A 34 15.50 -15.53 -8.53
C VAL A 34 15.62 -15.37 -7.02
N ILE A 35 14.66 -14.71 -6.37
CA ILE A 35 14.79 -14.26 -4.98
C ILE A 35 14.43 -15.39 -4.02
N LYS A 36 15.46 -16.14 -3.60
CA LYS A 36 15.32 -17.28 -2.70
C LYS A 36 15.66 -16.99 -1.23
N SER A 37 16.25 -15.84 -0.93
CA SER A 37 16.65 -15.44 0.42
C SER A 37 16.52 -13.94 0.63
N ALA A 38 16.47 -13.52 1.90
CA ALA A 38 16.47 -12.11 2.28
C ALA A 38 17.74 -11.39 1.79
N ASP A 39 18.90 -12.05 1.79
CA ASP A 39 20.15 -11.44 1.33
C ASP A 39 20.15 -11.17 -0.18
N LEU A 40 19.61 -12.11 -0.96
CA LEU A 40 19.46 -11.91 -2.41
C LEU A 40 18.40 -10.85 -2.74
N MET A 41 17.34 -10.77 -1.93
CA MET A 41 16.36 -9.67 -2.02
C MET A 41 17.05 -8.34 -1.77
N LYS A 42 17.81 -8.22 -0.67
CA LYS A 42 18.54 -6.99 -0.32
C LYS A 42 19.48 -6.58 -1.44
N SER A 43 20.30 -7.49 -1.97
CA SER A 43 21.26 -7.14 -3.03
C SER A 43 20.57 -6.71 -4.33
N THR A 44 19.52 -7.42 -4.75
CA THR A 44 18.79 -7.15 -5.99
C THR A 44 17.98 -5.85 -5.89
N ALA A 45 17.25 -5.67 -4.79
CA ALA A 45 16.37 -4.53 -4.60
C ALA A 45 17.13 -3.25 -4.22
N ASN A 46 18.36 -3.34 -3.69
CA ASN A 46 19.15 -2.15 -3.34
C ASN A 46 19.50 -1.31 -4.57
N THR A 47 19.83 -1.95 -5.70
CA THR A 47 20.05 -1.23 -6.96
C THR A 47 18.78 -0.49 -7.39
N VAL A 48 17.64 -1.17 -7.40
CA VAL A 48 16.35 -0.57 -7.77
C VAL A 48 15.98 0.57 -6.83
N CYS A 49 16.18 0.40 -5.52
CA CYS A 49 15.87 1.41 -4.53
C CYS A 49 16.67 2.71 -4.76
N LYS A 50 17.97 2.59 -5.08
CA LYS A 50 18.81 3.77 -5.30
C LYS A 50 18.55 4.43 -6.66
N THR A 51 18.27 3.66 -7.71
CA THR A 51 18.17 4.21 -9.07
C THR A 51 16.76 4.59 -9.47
N VAL A 52 15.75 3.87 -8.99
CA VAL A 52 14.35 4.10 -9.38
C VAL A 52 13.62 4.93 -8.33
N ALA A 53 13.83 4.64 -7.04
CA ALA A 53 13.18 5.40 -5.97
C ALA A 53 13.97 6.63 -5.53
N ASP A 54 15.19 6.82 -6.07
CA ASP A 54 16.10 7.95 -5.74
C ASP A 54 16.28 8.16 -4.23
N ALA A 55 16.25 7.06 -3.46
CA ALA A 55 16.34 7.10 -2.02
C ALA A 55 17.81 7.08 -1.57
N THR A 56 18.09 7.71 -0.43
CA THR A 56 19.44 7.69 0.16
C THR A 56 19.87 6.27 0.52
N ASP A 57 21.19 6.03 0.51
CA ASP A 57 21.78 4.75 0.90
C ASP A 57 21.27 4.24 2.25
N ARG A 58 21.16 5.15 3.21
CA ARG A 58 20.65 4.87 4.56
C ARG A 58 19.20 4.38 4.50
N VAL A 59 18.34 5.06 3.74
CA VAL A 59 16.92 4.69 3.60
C VAL A 59 16.79 3.35 2.90
N CYS A 60 17.54 3.10 1.82
CA CYS A 60 17.49 1.82 1.11
C CYS A 60 17.95 0.65 1.98
N VAL A 61 19.11 0.79 2.64
CA VAL A 61 19.64 -0.28 3.51
C VAL A 61 18.71 -0.53 4.69
N GLY A 62 18.21 0.53 5.34
CA GLY A 62 17.28 0.42 6.46
C GLY A 62 15.99 -0.29 6.06
N THR A 63 15.35 0.18 4.98
CA THR A 63 14.09 -0.40 4.48
C THR A 63 14.26 -1.86 4.10
N LEU A 64 15.30 -2.21 3.33
CA LEU A 64 15.52 -3.58 2.88
C LEU A 64 15.94 -4.51 4.02
N THR A 65 16.66 -3.99 5.02
CA THR A 65 17.00 -4.76 6.21
C THR A 65 15.73 -5.16 6.98
N SER A 66 14.77 -4.26 7.10
CA SER A 66 13.51 -4.53 7.79
C SER A 66 12.52 -5.36 6.97
N MET A 67 12.44 -5.13 5.65
CA MET A 67 11.34 -5.66 4.83
C MET A 67 11.69 -6.88 3.97
N ALA A 68 12.98 -7.17 3.74
CA ALA A 68 13.35 -8.24 2.81
C ALA A 68 12.82 -9.62 3.23
N GLU A 69 12.94 -9.96 4.52
CA GLU A 69 12.50 -11.25 5.04
C GLU A 69 10.99 -11.49 4.88
N PRO A 70 10.09 -10.60 5.37
CA PRO A 70 8.65 -10.81 5.18
C PRO A 70 8.23 -10.83 3.71
N ILE A 71 8.86 -10.01 2.84
CA ILE A 71 8.53 -10.03 1.41
C ILE A 71 8.92 -11.37 0.78
N VAL A 72 10.13 -11.88 1.08
CA VAL A 72 10.57 -13.19 0.58
C VAL A 72 9.65 -14.30 1.08
N TYR A 73 9.26 -14.25 2.35
CA TYR A 73 8.32 -15.22 2.91
C TYR A 73 6.98 -15.21 2.16
N ILE A 74 6.38 -14.04 1.91
CA ILE A 74 5.12 -13.90 1.17
C ILE A 74 5.28 -14.42 -0.27
N LEU A 75 6.37 -14.06 -0.95
CA LEU A 75 6.62 -14.51 -2.33
C LEU A 75 6.72 -16.04 -2.44
N GLN A 76 7.27 -16.70 -1.43
CA GLN A 76 7.53 -18.14 -1.44
C GLN A 76 6.41 -18.99 -0.86
N ASN A 77 5.68 -18.48 0.13
CA ASN A 77 4.75 -19.29 0.93
C ASN A 77 3.28 -18.87 0.75
N SER A 78 3.00 -17.79 0.02
CA SER A 78 1.62 -17.39 -0.25
C SER A 78 0.96 -18.30 -1.29
N ALA A 79 -0.31 -18.65 -1.05
CA ALA A 79 -1.17 -19.31 -2.01
C ALA A 79 -1.66 -18.38 -3.13
N ILE A 80 -1.42 -17.07 -3.01
CA ILE A 80 -1.81 -16.06 -4.00
C ILE A 80 -0.93 -16.22 -5.26
N THR A 81 -1.58 -16.33 -6.41
CA THR A 81 -0.92 -16.42 -7.72
C THR A 81 -0.32 -15.08 -8.13
N VAL A 82 0.63 -15.08 -9.07
CA VAL A 82 1.26 -13.83 -9.53
C VAL A 82 0.26 -12.85 -10.16
N PRO A 83 -0.70 -13.27 -11.01
CA PRO A 83 -1.75 -12.37 -11.51
C PRO A 83 -2.60 -11.77 -10.38
N GLU A 84 -2.95 -12.55 -9.35
CA GLU A 84 -3.67 -12.04 -8.19
C GLU A 84 -2.84 -11.06 -7.37
N MET A 85 -1.53 -11.32 -7.18
CA MET A 85 -0.62 -10.36 -6.52
C MET A 85 -0.61 -9.02 -7.26
N CYS A 86 -0.53 -9.03 -8.60
CA CYS A 86 -0.64 -7.81 -9.40
C CYS A 86 -2.04 -7.17 -9.31
N GLY A 87 -3.09 -7.99 -9.18
CA GLY A 87 -4.45 -7.52 -8.95
C GLY A 87 -4.63 -6.80 -7.61
N VAL A 88 -3.97 -7.26 -6.55
CA VAL A 88 -3.95 -6.60 -5.23
C VAL A 88 -3.10 -5.33 -5.25
N LEU A 89 -1.94 -5.36 -5.91
CA LEU A 89 -0.97 -4.26 -5.89
C LEU A 89 -1.36 -3.07 -6.77
N LEU A 90 -2.03 -3.33 -7.89
CA LEU A 90 -2.33 -2.31 -8.90
C LEU A 90 -3.83 -2.09 -9.00
N HIS A 91 -4.57 -3.09 -9.48
CA HIS A 91 -6.03 -3.08 -9.58
C HIS A 91 -6.51 -4.47 -10.02
N PRO A 92 -7.71 -4.95 -9.60
CA PRO A 92 -8.23 -6.26 -10.02
C PRO A 92 -8.23 -6.51 -11.53
N ASP A 93 -8.40 -5.45 -12.33
CA ASP A 93 -8.38 -5.52 -13.80
C ASP A 93 -7.05 -6.02 -14.38
N CYS A 94 -5.94 -5.92 -13.65
CA CYS A 94 -4.66 -6.50 -14.10
C CYS A 94 -4.73 -8.01 -14.32
N MET A 95 -5.67 -8.71 -13.65
CA MET A 95 -5.94 -10.12 -13.95
C MET A 95 -6.48 -10.26 -15.37
N THR A 96 -7.48 -9.47 -15.75
CA THR A 96 -8.10 -9.52 -17.09
C THR A 96 -7.13 -9.09 -18.18
N HIS A 97 -6.32 -8.06 -17.93
CA HIS A 97 -5.27 -7.61 -18.85
C HIS A 97 -4.23 -8.71 -19.13
N THR A 98 -4.01 -9.61 -18.18
CA THR A 98 -3.06 -10.72 -18.31
C THR A 98 -3.72 -12.05 -18.69
N GLY A 99 -4.99 -12.02 -19.12
CA GLY A 99 -5.73 -13.18 -19.61
C GLY A 99 -6.30 -14.09 -18.53
N ASN A 100 -6.42 -13.61 -17.29
CA ASN A 100 -6.96 -14.35 -16.15
C ASN A 100 -8.35 -13.83 -15.76
N GLU A 101 -9.21 -14.72 -15.26
CA GLU A 101 -10.48 -14.32 -14.65
C GLU A 101 -10.24 -13.65 -13.30
N ILE A 102 -11.07 -12.66 -12.94
CA ILE A 102 -10.97 -11.97 -11.65
C ILE A 102 -11.34 -12.95 -10.53
N SER A 103 -10.40 -13.21 -9.62
CA SER A 103 -10.62 -14.14 -8.51
C SER A 103 -11.23 -13.47 -7.28
N HIS A 104 -11.71 -14.30 -6.35
CA HIS A 104 -12.22 -13.85 -5.06
C HIS A 104 -11.15 -13.24 -4.14
N VAL A 105 -9.86 -13.41 -4.44
CA VAL A 105 -8.77 -12.79 -3.66
C VAL A 105 -8.74 -11.28 -3.88
N VAL A 106 -9.00 -10.84 -5.11
CA VAL A 106 -8.93 -9.42 -5.50
C VAL A 106 -10.31 -8.77 -5.54
N ASN A 107 -11.38 -9.55 -5.67
CA ASN A 107 -12.75 -9.05 -5.72
C ASN A 107 -13.71 -9.99 -4.97
N TRP A 108 -14.18 -9.56 -3.80
CA TRP A 108 -15.09 -10.32 -2.97
C TRP A 108 -16.31 -9.47 -2.59
N VAL A 109 -17.44 -10.15 -2.39
CA VAL A 109 -18.71 -9.52 -2.02
C VAL A 109 -19.04 -9.94 -0.60
N LEU A 110 -19.34 -8.95 0.26
CA LEU A 110 -19.91 -9.20 1.57
C LEU A 110 -21.43 -9.14 1.47
N PRO A 111 -22.16 -10.28 1.55
CA PRO A 111 -23.61 -10.25 1.54
C PRO A 111 -24.10 -9.54 2.80
N LEU A 112 -24.88 -8.47 2.60
CA LEU A 112 -25.52 -7.76 3.69
C LEU A 112 -26.90 -8.37 3.96
N PRO A 113 -27.33 -8.47 5.23
CA PRO A 113 -28.69 -8.87 5.54
C PRO A 113 -29.68 -7.82 5.03
N ASP A 114 -30.94 -8.23 4.85
CA ASP A 114 -32.00 -7.31 4.45
C ASP A 114 -32.08 -6.12 5.43
N PRO A 115 -32.19 -4.88 4.90
CA PRO A 115 -32.24 -3.70 5.74
C PRO A 115 -33.45 -3.78 6.66
N LYS A 116 -33.21 -3.63 7.97
CA LYS A 116 -34.30 -3.53 8.95
C LYS A 116 -35.10 -2.25 8.67
N PRO A 117 -36.44 -2.27 8.82
CA PRO A 117 -37.25 -1.06 8.67
C PRO A 117 -36.73 0.02 9.60
N PHE A 118 -36.31 1.14 9.01
CA PHE A 118 -35.82 2.30 9.75
C PHE A 118 -37.01 3.06 10.32
N ASN A 119 -37.20 2.98 11.64
CA ASN A 119 -38.03 3.95 12.34
C ASN A 119 -37.13 5.12 12.74
N PRO A 120 -37.27 6.32 12.14
CA PRO A 120 -36.55 7.49 12.60
C PRO A 120 -36.92 7.70 14.07
N MET A 121 -35.94 7.53 14.94
CA MET A 121 -36.10 7.80 16.36
C MET A 121 -36.50 9.27 16.49
N GLN A 122 -37.69 9.51 17.03
CA GLN A 122 -38.19 10.85 17.25
C GLN A 122 -37.19 11.55 18.16
N SER A 123 -36.65 12.69 17.70
CA SER A 123 -35.64 13.47 18.40
C SER A 123 -36.18 13.89 19.78
N VAL A 124 -35.90 13.07 20.80
CA VAL A 124 -36.14 13.44 22.20
C VAL A 124 -35.00 14.40 22.54
N MET A 125 -35.32 15.70 22.62
CA MET A 125 -34.48 16.81 23.08
C MET A 125 -32.96 16.57 22.94
N SER A 126 -32.37 17.20 21.91
CA SER A 126 -30.94 17.28 21.61
C SER A 126 -30.06 17.48 22.86
N LEU A 127 -29.65 16.37 23.49
CA LEU A 127 -28.48 16.35 24.35
C LEU A 127 -27.26 16.42 23.42
N THR A 128 -26.74 17.63 23.22
CA THR A 128 -25.50 17.82 22.48
C THR A 128 -24.37 17.10 23.21
N ARG A 129 -23.89 15.98 22.66
CA ARG A 129 -22.72 15.27 23.17
C ARG A 129 -21.49 15.81 22.48
N LYS A 130 -20.48 16.18 23.26
CA LYS A 130 -19.15 16.50 22.74
C LYS A 130 -18.34 15.21 22.68
N MET A 131 -17.85 14.86 21.49
CA MET A 131 -16.96 13.73 21.27
C MET A 131 -15.62 14.25 20.76
N LEU A 132 -14.53 13.84 21.41
CA LEU A 132 -13.18 14.09 20.94
C LEU A 132 -12.70 12.88 20.14
N HIS A 133 -12.29 13.09 18.89
CA HIS A 133 -11.66 12.10 18.04
C HIS A 133 -10.26 12.60 17.68
N LEU A 134 -9.23 11.92 18.15
CA LEU A 134 -7.84 12.17 17.79
C LEU A 134 -7.32 10.98 17.00
N THR A 135 -6.65 11.24 15.87
CA THR A 135 -6.03 10.23 15.02
C THR A 135 -4.69 10.75 14.51
N ASP A 136 -3.84 9.85 14.04
CA ASP A 136 -2.58 10.17 13.33
C ASP A 136 -1.61 11.07 14.11
N ILE A 137 -1.52 10.88 15.44
CA ILE A 137 -0.65 11.68 16.32
C ILE A 137 0.84 11.57 15.92
N HIS A 138 1.26 10.41 15.39
CA HIS A 138 2.61 10.11 14.89
C HIS A 138 3.76 10.81 15.65
N PRO A 139 3.94 10.52 16.97
CA PRO A 139 4.96 11.17 17.76
C PRO A 139 6.36 10.79 17.25
N ASP A 140 7.13 11.78 16.84
CA ASP A 140 8.52 11.61 16.46
C ASP A 140 9.44 11.90 17.65
N LEU A 141 9.91 10.85 18.32
CA LEU A 141 10.82 10.95 19.47
C LEU A 141 12.20 11.54 19.10
N TYR A 142 12.51 11.66 17.81
CA TYR A 142 13.76 12.23 17.31
C TYR A 142 13.59 13.64 16.73
N TYR A 143 12.38 14.23 16.83
CA TYR A 143 12.14 15.59 16.36
C TYR A 143 13.11 16.56 17.05
N THR A 144 13.80 17.37 16.25
CA THR A 144 14.82 18.30 16.74
C THR A 144 14.48 19.72 16.25
N PRO A 145 14.17 20.66 17.15
CA PRO A 145 13.89 22.05 16.76
C PRO A 145 15.05 22.67 15.95
N GLY A 146 14.71 23.39 14.87
CA GLY A 146 15.70 24.07 14.03
C GLY A 146 16.47 23.17 13.05
N SER A 147 16.23 21.86 13.05
CA SER A 147 16.81 20.94 12.06
C SER A 147 16.22 21.13 10.65
N ASN A 148 16.88 20.56 9.63
CA ASN A 148 16.44 20.71 8.25
C ASN A 148 15.08 20.06 8.02
N ALA A 149 14.11 20.86 7.58
CA ALA A 149 12.77 20.41 7.20
C ALA A 149 12.64 19.99 5.73
N ARG A 150 13.67 20.24 4.90
CA ARG A 150 13.74 19.92 3.48
C ARG A 150 14.98 19.06 3.19
N CYS A 151 14.98 17.85 3.72
CA CYS A 151 16.00 16.84 3.47
C CYS A 151 15.65 15.97 2.26
N SER A 152 16.58 15.14 1.80
CA SER A 152 16.40 14.17 0.71
C SER A 152 15.87 12.80 1.19
N GLU A 153 15.25 12.75 2.36
CA GLU A 153 14.73 11.52 2.99
C GLU A 153 13.21 11.64 3.22
N PRO A 154 12.46 10.53 3.31
CA PRO A 154 11.00 10.54 3.45
C PRO A 154 10.49 11.16 4.77
N MET A 155 11.37 11.35 5.76
CA MET A 155 11.06 11.99 7.03
C MET A 155 12.22 12.90 7.47
N CYS A 156 11.92 14.19 7.62
CA CYS A 156 12.90 15.22 8.00
C CYS A 156 12.68 15.71 9.44
N CYS A 157 13.19 16.90 9.79
CA CYS A 157 13.00 17.53 11.10
C CYS A 157 13.66 16.79 12.28
N ARG A 158 14.67 15.96 11.99
CA ARG A 158 15.49 15.27 12.99
C ARG A 158 16.92 15.80 12.94
N SER A 159 17.69 15.55 14.00
CA SER A 159 19.12 15.91 14.04
C SER A 159 19.96 15.26 12.93
N THR A 160 19.49 14.12 12.38
CA THR A 160 20.13 13.42 11.26
C THR A 160 19.60 13.85 9.88
N SER A 161 18.69 14.82 9.82
CA SER A 161 18.13 15.30 8.56
C SER A 161 19.14 16.25 7.91
N TYR A 162 20.07 15.67 7.16
CA TYR A 162 21.01 16.43 6.33
C TYR A 162 20.37 16.73 4.98
N GLY A 163 20.80 17.81 4.33
CA GLY A 163 20.39 18.20 2.98
C GLY A 163 21.62 18.51 2.16
#